data_AF-A0A0N5A4I6-F1
#
_entry.id   AF-A0A0N5A4I6-F1
#
_cell.length_a   1.000
_cell.length_b   1.000
_cell.length_c   1.000
_cell.angle_alpha   90.00
_cell.angle_beta   90.00
_cell.angle_gamma   90.00
#
_symmetry.space_group_name_H-M   'P 1'
#
loop_
_entity.id
_entity.type
_entity.pdbx_description
1 polymer ?
#
loop_
_entity_poly.entity_id
_entity_poly.type
_entity_poly.pdbx_seq_one_letter_code
_entity_poly.pdbx_strand_id
1 'polypeptide(L)'
;MIKRLNSSSVEKSSKKENKTVLINLIIQTIQPFIGQWPSVLYYFYLDKNGNNIPIVWKIFDGLVALSLILNILFTIIFIKDVRDVFLRKLGINAVTNISHSNTK
;
A
#
# COMPACT_ATOMS: atom_id res chain seq x y z
N MET A 1 15.68 3.50 -46.06
CA MET A 1 16.54 3.28 -44.88
C MET A 1 15.70 3.49 -43.62
N ILE A 2 15.06 2.43 -43.11
CA ILE A 2 14.19 2.52 -41.93
C ILE A 2 15.09 2.44 -40.69
N LYS A 3 15.24 3.57 -40.00
CA LYS A 3 16.01 3.70 -38.77
C LYS A 3 15.26 2.91 -37.68
N ARG A 4 15.76 1.71 -37.34
CA ARG A 4 15.22 0.92 -36.23
C ARG A 4 15.43 1.69 -34.93
N LEU A 5 14.35 2.26 -34.40
CA LEU A 5 14.32 2.82 -33.05
C LEU A 5 14.48 1.67 -32.07
N ASN A 6 15.50 1.78 -31.22
CA ASN A 6 15.82 0.83 -30.16
C ASN A 6 14.58 0.52 -29.31
N SER A 7 13.98 -0.65 -29.52
CA SER A 7 12.86 -1.21 -28.75
C SER A 7 13.25 -1.63 -27.32
N SER A 8 14.55 -1.59 -27.00
CA SER A 8 15.09 -2.04 -25.71
C SER A 8 14.77 -1.12 -24.52
N SER A 9 14.40 0.14 -24.76
CA SER A 9 14.03 1.09 -23.69
C SER A 9 12.56 0.94 -23.26
N VAL A 10 11.66 0.60 -24.20
CA VAL A 10 10.21 0.43 -23.95
C VAL A 10 9.92 -0.84 -23.15
N GLU A 11 10.64 -1.94 -23.45
CA GLU A 11 10.49 -3.19 -22.68
C GLU A 11 11.07 -3.08 -21.25
N LYS A 12 12.14 -2.30 -21.06
CA LYS A 12 12.74 -2.10 -19.73
C LYS A 12 11.87 -1.23 -18.82
N SER A 13 11.18 -0.21 -19.34
CA SER A 13 10.30 0.64 -18.52
C SER A 13 9.03 -0.10 -18.11
N SER A 14 8.37 -0.82 -19.03
CA SER A 14 7.16 -1.61 -18.74
C SER A 14 7.42 -2.73 -17.72
N LYS A 15 8.58 -3.39 -17.77
CA LYS A 15 8.98 -4.38 -16.75
C LYS A 15 9.15 -3.77 -15.36
N LYS A 16 9.60 -2.53 -15.26
CA LYS A 16 9.85 -1.85 -13.98
C LYS A 16 8.53 -1.37 -13.37
N GLU A 17 7.64 -0.84 -14.20
CA GLU A 17 6.28 -0.45 -13.83
C GLU A 17 5.44 -1.64 -13.36
N ASN A 18 5.44 -2.74 -14.11
CA ASN A 18 4.74 -3.98 -13.73
C ASN A 18 5.24 -4.56 -12.40
N LYS A 19 6.55 -4.48 -12.12
CA LYS A 19 7.11 -4.91 -10.82
C LYS A 19 6.61 -4.03 -9.67
N THR A 20 6.50 -2.72 -9.87
CA THR A 20 5.98 -1.80 -8.86
C THR A 20 4.50 -2.06 -8.57
N VAL A 21 3.68 -2.28 -9.60
CA VAL A 21 2.26 -2.65 -9.45
C VAL A 21 2.11 -3.97 -8.68
N LEU A 22 2.92 -4.98 -9.01
CA LEU A 22 2.91 -6.27 -8.31
C LEU A 22 3.24 -6.11 -6.80
N ILE A 23 4.27 -5.32 -6.48
CA ILE A 23 4.67 -5.09 -5.07
C ILE A 23 3.54 -4.37 -4.32
N ASN A 24 2.89 -3.39 -4.93
CA ASN A 24 1.77 -2.68 -4.32
C ASN A 24 0.59 -3.61 -4.04
N LEU A 25 0.25 -4.49 -4.99
CA LEU A 25 -0.79 -5.50 -4.81
C LEU A 25 -0.45 -6.49 -3.69
N ILE A 26 0.81 -6.92 -3.60
CA ILE A 26 1.28 -7.82 -2.54
C ILE A 26 1.15 -7.13 -1.17
N ILE A 27 1.58 -5.87 -1.06
CA ILE A 27 1.47 -5.10 0.19
C ILE A 27 0.01 -4.93 0.59
N GLN A 28 -0.87 -4.52 -0.33
CA GLN A 28 -2.31 -4.39 -0.08
C GLN A 28 -2.95 -5.71 0.35
N THR A 29 -2.47 -6.83 -0.19
CA THR A 29 -3.01 -8.16 0.14
C THR A 29 -2.53 -8.63 1.51
N ILE A 30 -1.25 -8.46 1.84
CA ILE A 30 -0.66 -8.94 3.11
C ILE A 30 -1.13 -8.11 4.31
N GLN A 31 -1.33 -6.81 4.12
CA GLN A 31 -1.62 -5.89 5.20
C GLN A 31 -2.88 -6.22 6.03
N PRO A 32 -4.05 -6.56 5.45
CA PRO A 32 -5.22 -6.97 6.22
C PRO A 32 -5.01 -8.29 6.99
N PHE A 33 -4.17 -9.20 6.49
CA PHE A 33 -3.85 -10.44 7.22
C PHE A 33 -3.11 -10.14 8.53
N ILE A 34 -2.13 -9.23 8.51
CA ILE A 34 -1.39 -8.83 9.72
C ILE A 34 -2.33 -8.16 10.73
N GLY A 35 -3.23 -7.30 10.26
CA GLY A 35 -4.16 -6.57 11.11
C GLY A 35 -5.23 -7.44 11.77
N GLN A 36 -5.71 -8.49 11.09
CA GLN A 36 -6.74 -9.38 11.62
C GLN A 36 -6.20 -10.61 12.37
N TRP A 37 -4.93 -10.93 12.21
CA TRP A 37 -4.32 -12.10 12.83
C TRP A 37 -4.49 -12.18 14.36
N PRO A 38 -4.34 -11.08 15.11
CA PRO A 38 -4.56 -11.08 16.55
C PRO A 38 -5.96 -11.54 16.95
N SER A 39 -6.99 -11.12 16.20
CA SER A 39 -8.39 -11.50 16.45
C SER A 39 -8.62 -12.99 16.17
N VAL A 40 -8.02 -13.52 15.10
CA VAL A 40 -8.10 -14.95 14.74
C VAL A 40 -7.41 -15.83 15.79
N LEU A 41 -6.22 -15.46 16.25
CA LEU A 41 -5.51 -16.18 17.30
C LEU A 41 -6.28 -16.19 18.62
N TYR A 42 -6.93 -15.06 18.96
CA TYR A 42 -7.74 -14.98 20.16
C TYR A 42 -9.03 -15.82 20.08
N TYR A 43 -9.65 -15.90 18.91
CA TYR A 43 -10.78 -16.80 18.68
C TYR A 43 -10.41 -18.27 19.00
N PHE A 44 -9.26 -18.74 18.51
CA PHE A 44 -8.78 -20.10 18.83
C PHE A 44 -8.40 -20.28 20.31
N TYR A 45 -7.93 -19.23 20.98
CA TYR A 45 -7.68 -19.26 22.42
C TYR A 45 -8.98 -19.41 23.22
N LEU A 46 -10.03 -18.68 22.83
CA LEU A 46 -11.35 -18.76 23.47
C LEU A 46 -11.98 -20.15 23.32
N ASP A 47 -11.91 -20.71 22.11
CA ASP A 47 -12.42 -22.05 21.82
C ASP A 47 -11.78 -23.12 22.72
N LYS A 48 -10.47 -22.99 23.01
CA LYS A 48 -9.76 -23.95 23.85
C LYS A 48 -9.95 -23.76 25.36
N ASN A 49 -10.07 -22.52 25.83
CA ASN A 49 -10.04 -22.23 27.28
C ASN A 49 -11.40 -21.81 27.88
N GLY A 50 -12.41 -21.50 27.07
CA GLY A 50 -13.76 -21.15 27.52
C GLY A 50 -13.89 -19.82 28.29
N ASN A 51 -12.78 -19.18 28.64
CA ASN A 51 -12.75 -17.91 29.37
C ASN A 51 -13.02 -16.74 28.44
N ASN A 52 -14.30 -16.42 28.25
CA ASN A 52 -14.72 -15.25 27.51
C ASN A 52 -14.51 -13.97 28.32
N ILE A 53 -13.53 -13.16 27.90
CA ILE A 53 -13.27 -11.85 28.48
C ILE A 53 -13.85 -10.79 27.52
N PRO A 54 -15.00 -10.16 27.85
CA PRO A 54 -15.70 -9.26 26.93
C PRO A 54 -14.89 -8.00 26.57
N ILE A 55 -13.99 -7.54 27.46
CA ILE A 55 -13.14 -6.36 27.18
C ILE A 55 -12.17 -6.63 26.02
N VAL A 56 -11.70 -7.87 25.88
CA VAL A 56 -10.72 -8.23 24.86
C VAL A 56 -11.37 -8.20 23.47
N TRP A 57 -12.62 -8.63 23.34
CA TRP A 57 -13.40 -8.48 22.10
C TRP A 57 -13.57 -7.02 21.68
N LYS A 58 -13.85 -6.12 22.62
CA LYS A 58 -13.94 -4.68 22.32
C LYS A 58 -12.60 -4.10 21.86
N ILE A 59 -11.51 -4.55 22.45
CA ILE A 59 -10.16 -4.16 22.03
C ILE A 59 -9.88 -4.68 20.62
N PHE A 60 -10.29 -5.90 20.29
CA PHE A 60 -10.16 -6.44 18.93
C PHE A 60 -11.00 -5.70 17.91
N ASP A 61 -12.24 -5.35 18.22
CA ASP A 61 -13.06 -4.52 17.32
C ASP A 61 -12.40 -3.17 17.06
N GLY A 62 -11.85 -2.54 18.11
CA GLY A 62 -11.06 -1.32 17.98
C GLY A 62 -9.81 -1.52 17.13
N LEU A 63 -9.09 -2.63 17.31
CA LEU A 63 -7.89 -2.96 16.55
C LEU A 63 -8.18 -3.21 15.07
N VAL A 64 -9.30 -3.87 14.76
CA VAL A 64 -9.77 -4.08 13.38
C VAL A 64 -10.15 -2.76 12.72
N ALA A 65 -10.88 -1.89 13.44
CA ALA A 65 -11.20 -0.56 12.94
C ALA A 65 -9.94 0.29 12.69
N LEU A 66 -8.97 0.26 13.62
CA LEU A 66 -7.68 0.92 13.47
C LEU A 66 -6.90 0.35 12.28
N SER A 67 -6.91 -0.97 12.10
CA SER A 67 -6.27 -1.64 10.97
C SER A 67 -6.82 -1.14 9.63
N LEU A 68 -8.14 -0.97 9.50
CA LEU A 68 -8.76 -0.44 8.30
C LEU A 68 -8.31 0.99 8.00
N ILE A 69 -8.27 1.85 9.02
CA ILE A 69 -7.81 3.25 8.89
C ILE A 69 -6.34 3.29 8.48
N LEU A 70 -5.49 2.52 9.14
CA LEU A 70 -4.08 2.40 8.80
C LEU A 70 -3.90 1.84 7.38
N ASN A 71 -4.77 0.94 6.92
CA ASN A 71 -4.73 0.41 5.56
C ASN A 71 -4.89 1.50 4.50
N ILE A 72 -5.81 2.42 4.71
CA ILE A 72 -6.00 3.57 3.83
C ILE A 72 -4.76 4.48 3.86
N LEU A 73 -4.24 4.78 5.06
CA LEU A 73 -3.06 5.65 5.21
C LEU A 73 -1.81 5.05 4.57
N PHE A 74 -1.53 3.77 4.83
CA PHE A 74 -0.40 3.07 4.23
C PHE A 74 -0.53 2.95 2.71
N THR A 75 -1.73 2.70 2.19
CA THR A 75 -2.00 2.69 0.74
C THR A 75 -1.62 4.03 0.11
N ILE A 76 -2.04 5.15 0.71
CA ILE A 76 -1.71 6.51 0.22
C ILE A 76 -0.20 6.77 0.28
N ILE A 77 0.51 6.25 1.29
CA ILE A 77 1.95 6.51 1.45
C ILE A 77 2.80 5.63 0.51
N PHE A 78 2.49 4.34 0.42
CA PHE A 78 3.32 3.35 -0.27
C PHE A 78 3.06 3.28 -1.77
N ILE A 79 1.82 3.49 -2.21
CA ILE A 79 1.45 3.35 -3.62
C ILE A 79 1.65 4.70 -4.30
N LYS A 80 2.74 4.80 -5.09
CA LYS A 80 3.10 6.02 -5.80
C LYS A 80 1.94 6.60 -6.62
N ASP A 81 1.18 5.77 -7.32
CA ASP A 81 0.07 6.25 -8.17
C ASP A 81 -1.08 6.82 -7.35
N VAL A 82 -1.46 6.15 -6.25
CA VAL A 82 -2.50 6.63 -5.33
C VAL A 82 -2.04 7.90 -4.63
N ARG A 83 -0.78 7.96 -4.21
CA ARG A 83 -0.17 9.14 -3.60
C ARG A 83 -0.21 10.35 -4.54
N ASP A 84 0.16 10.15 -5.80
CA ASP A 84 0.22 11.22 -6.80
C ASP A 84 -1.19 11.76 -7.10
N VAL A 85 -2.17 10.86 -7.27
CA VAL A 85 -3.58 11.22 -7.40
C VAL A 85 -4.11 11.95 -6.16
N PHE A 86 -3.75 11.49 -4.97
CA PHE A 86 -4.19 12.08 -3.70
C PHE A 86 -3.58 13.48 -3.48
N LEU A 87 -2.28 13.66 -3.72
CA LEU A 87 -1.59 14.95 -3.62
C LEU A 87 -2.11 15.95 -4.66
N ARG A 88 -2.36 15.49 -5.89
CA ARG A 88 -2.98 16.30 -6.94
C ARG A 88 -4.41 16.73 -6.56
N LYS A 89 -5.18 15.83 -5.93
CA LYS A 89 -6.53 16.15 -5.42
C LYS A 89 -6.50 17.15 -4.25
N LEU A 90 -5.44 17.10 -3.43
CA LEU A 90 -5.18 18.09 -2.37
C LEU A 90 -4.65 19.43 -2.89
N GLY A 91 -4.47 19.60 -4.21
CA GLY A 91 -3.95 20.83 -4.80
C GLY A 91 -2.45 21.05 -4.57
N ILE A 92 -1.75 20.06 -4.01
CA ILE A 92 -0.29 20.07 -3.88
C ILE A 92 0.26 19.64 -5.25
N ASN A 93 0.36 20.60 -6.16
CA ASN A 93 1.17 20.43 -7.36
C ASN A 93 2.61 20.25 -6.88
N ALA A 94 3.07 19.00 -6.78
CA ALA A 94 4.47 18.72 -6.55
C ALA A 94 5.26 19.29 -7.74
N VAL A 95 5.78 20.51 -7.55
CA VAL A 95 6.78 21.13 -8.42
C VAL A 95 8.07 20.33 -8.23
N THR A 96 8.15 19.15 -8.85
CA THR A 96 9.37 18.35 -8.92
C THR A 96 10.06 18.49 -10.28
N ASN A 97 9.71 19.52 -11.05
CA ASN A 97 10.34 19.84 -12.35
C ASN A 97 11.29 21.05 -12.30
N ILE A 98 11.92 21.36 -11.16
CA ILE A 98 12.97 22.39 -11.09
C ILE A 98 14.22 21.84 -10.40
N SER A 99 14.93 20.93 -11.05
CA SER A 99 16.37 20.74 -10.77
C SER A 99 17.17 20.08 -11.90
N HIS A 100 16.63 20.02 -13.12
CA HIS A 100 17.39 19.51 -14.28
C HIS A 100 17.54 20.52 -15.43
N SER A 101 17.23 21.81 -15.20
CA SER A 101 17.32 22.83 -16.26
C SER A 101 18.11 24.09 -15.90
N ASN A 102 19.05 24.03 -14.95
CA ASN A 102 20.06 25.08 -14.75
C ASN A 102 21.29 24.36 -14.19
N THR A 103 22.48 24.37 -14.78
CA THR A 103 23.08 25.24 -15.79
C THR A 103 24.29 24.49 -16.34
N LYS A 104 24.40 24.45 -17.68
CA LYS A 104 25.67 24.32 -18.39
C LYS A 104 26.50 25.58 -18.21
#